data_AF-A0A1H3IES9-F1
#
_entry.id   AF-A0A1H3IES9-F1
#
_cell.length_a   1.000
_cell.length_b   1.000
_cell.length_c   1.000
_cell.angle_alpha   90.00
_cell.angle_beta   90.00
_cell.angle_gamma   90.00
#
_symmetry.space_group_name_H-M   'P 1'
#
loop_
_entity.id
_entity.type
_entity.pdbx_description
1 polymer ?
#
loop_
_entity_poly.entity_id
_entity_poly.type
_entity_poly.pdbx_seq_one_letter_code
_entity_poly.pdbx_strand_id
1 'polypeptide(L)'
;MTAREAALFGEFLDDLEAIGFRAKRAERTTDPERADDPERADDREIVVSAVPAVFDSTLDPELIRDVLGSLVDEASADDAPVRGVVDDLLADLACYPSVTGNTSLTEGSIVDLLAALDDCENPYACPHGRPVIIAFDDDEIADRFERDYPGHTGRRRE
;
A
#
# COMPACT_ATOMS: atom_id res chain seq x y z
N MET A 1 -6.43 -8.86 -20.31
CA MET A 1 -5.50 -9.85 -19.72
C MET A 1 -5.35 -11.03 -20.66
N THR A 2 -4.24 -11.77 -20.59
CA THR A 2 -4.10 -13.08 -21.24
C THR A 2 -4.95 -14.14 -20.53
N ALA A 3 -5.16 -15.30 -21.16
CA ALA A 3 -5.91 -16.40 -20.54
C ALA A 3 -5.21 -16.94 -19.28
N ARG A 4 -3.88 -16.86 -19.22
CA ARG A 4 -3.08 -17.27 -18.06
C ARG A 4 -3.24 -16.27 -16.92
N GLU A 5 -3.14 -14.97 -17.21
CA GLU A 5 -3.36 -13.89 -16.25
C GLU A 5 -4.78 -13.96 -15.63
N ALA A 6 -5.81 -14.15 -16.45
CA ALA A 6 -7.19 -14.28 -15.95
C ALA A 6 -7.40 -15.55 -15.11
N ALA A 7 -6.70 -16.65 -15.44
CA ALA A 7 -6.68 -17.87 -14.65
C ALA A 7 -6.08 -17.62 -13.26
N LEU A 8 -4.88 -17.03 -13.24
CA LEU A 8 -4.14 -16.67 -12.02
C LEU A 8 -4.92 -15.71 -11.14
N PHE A 9 -5.50 -14.63 -11.69
CA PHE A 9 -6.34 -13.71 -10.91
C PHE A 9 -7.49 -14.41 -10.18
N GLY A 10 -8.02 -15.51 -10.74
CA GLY A 10 -9.03 -16.32 -10.09
C GLY A 10 -8.55 -16.98 -8.78
N GLU A 11 -7.26 -17.25 -8.66
CA GLU A 11 -6.64 -17.81 -7.45
C GLU A 11 -6.50 -16.74 -6.35
N PHE A 12 -6.44 -15.45 -6.73
CA PHE A 12 -6.34 -14.32 -5.80
C PHE A 12 -7.71 -13.80 -5.31
N LEU A 13 -8.84 -14.23 -5.91
CA LEU A 13 -10.15 -13.65 -5.62
C LEU A 13 -10.55 -13.76 -4.15
N ASP A 14 -10.34 -14.92 -3.54
CA ASP A 14 -10.70 -15.15 -2.13
C ASP A 14 -9.85 -14.29 -1.19
N ASP A 15 -8.55 -14.13 -1.48
CA ASP A 15 -7.65 -13.30 -0.68
C ASP A 15 -7.93 -11.80 -0.87
N LEU A 16 -8.25 -11.38 -2.09
CA LEU A 16 -8.70 -10.02 -2.40
C LEU A 16 -10.02 -9.70 -1.70
N GLU A 17 -10.95 -10.66 -1.62
CA GLU A 17 -12.20 -10.51 -0.89
C GLU A 17 -11.97 -10.42 0.63
N ALA A 18 -11.04 -11.20 1.18
CA ALA A 18 -10.66 -11.14 2.58
C ALA A 18 -10.12 -9.76 3.00
N ILE A 19 -9.44 -9.04 2.10
CA ILE A 19 -8.93 -7.69 2.35
C ILE A 19 -9.90 -6.59 1.92
N GLY A 20 -11.09 -6.93 1.43
CA GLY A 20 -12.21 -5.99 1.19
C GLY A 20 -12.43 -5.56 -0.26
N PHE A 21 -11.75 -6.16 -1.24
CA PHE A 21 -12.13 -6.00 -2.66
C PHE A 21 -13.36 -6.84 -2.98
N ARG A 22 -14.17 -6.41 -3.95
CA ARG A 22 -15.17 -7.27 -4.59
C ARG A 22 -14.88 -7.36 -6.06
N ALA A 23 -14.27 -8.47 -6.49
CA ALA A 23 -13.93 -8.72 -7.87
C ALA A 23 -14.60 -10.01 -8.37
N LYS A 24 -14.93 -10.06 -9.66
CA LYS A 24 -15.39 -11.28 -10.32
C LYS A 24 -14.87 -11.36 -11.74
N ARG A 25 -14.78 -12.56 -12.31
CA ARG A 25 -14.62 -12.70 -13.77
C ARG A 25 -15.85 -12.16 -14.46
N ALA A 26 -15.64 -11.42 -15.55
CA ALA A 26 -16.74 -10.98 -16.38
C ALA A 26 -17.42 -12.24 -16.97
N GLU A 27 -18.74 -12.29 -16.85
CA GLU A 27 -19.50 -13.39 -17.41
C GLU A 27 -19.54 -13.23 -18.92
N ARG A 28 -19.20 -14.29 -19.64
CA ARG A 28 -19.35 -14.34 -21.08
C ARG A 28 -20.82 -14.09 -21.42
N THR A 29 -21.11 -12.98 -22.09
CA THR A 29 -22.46 -12.78 -22.61
C THR A 29 -22.77 -13.91 -23.59
N THR A 30 -23.81 -14.68 -23.30
CA THR A 30 -24.31 -15.75 -24.16
C THR A 30 -25.27 -15.21 -25.21
N ASP A 31 -25.51 -13.90 -25.22
CA ASP A 31 -26.38 -13.23 -26.17
C ASP A 31 -25.79 -13.34 -27.60
N PRO A 32 -26.40 -14.15 -28.48
CA PRO A 32 -25.88 -14.39 -29.82
C PRO A 32 -25.98 -13.14 -30.71
N GLU A 33 -26.80 -12.14 -30.36
CA GLU A 33 -26.92 -10.88 -31.11
C GLU A 33 -25.76 -9.91 -30.85
N ARG A 34 -24.96 -10.16 -29.79
CA ARG A 34 -23.76 -9.38 -29.43
C ARG A 34 -22.45 -10.13 -29.72
N ALA A 35 -22.48 -11.15 -30.58
CA ALA A 35 -21.30 -11.98 -30.87
C ALA A 35 -20.12 -11.17 -31.46
N ASP A 36 -20.41 -10.11 -32.22
CA ASP A 36 -19.44 -9.21 -32.88
C ASP A 36 -19.22 -7.88 -32.13
N ASP A 37 -19.69 -7.75 -30.89
CA ASP A 37 -19.55 -6.54 -30.07
C ASP A 37 -18.07 -6.37 -29.60
N PRO A 38 -17.38 -5.27 -29.92
CA PRO A 38 -16.02 -5.02 -29.44
C PRO A 38 -15.94 -4.78 -27.91
N GLU A 39 -17.05 -4.47 -27.24
CA GLU A 39 -17.15 -4.36 -25.77
C GLU A 39 -17.57 -5.69 -25.11
N ARG A 40 -17.51 -6.81 -25.85
CA ARG A 40 -17.87 -8.12 -25.33
C ARG A 40 -16.90 -8.53 -24.21
N ALA A 41 -17.44 -8.63 -23.01
CA ALA A 41 -16.80 -9.29 -21.89
C ALA A 41 -16.39 -10.72 -22.27
N ASP A 42 -15.09 -10.92 -22.48
CA ASP A 42 -14.47 -12.23 -22.64
C ASP A 42 -14.19 -12.81 -21.24
N ASP A 43 -13.95 -14.11 -21.14
CA ASP A 43 -13.49 -14.77 -19.90
C ASP A 43 -12.13 -14.23 -19.39
N ARG A 44 -11.55 -13.26 -20.11
CA ARG A 44 -10.29 -12.56 -19.86
C ARG A 44 -10.47 -11.18 -19.24
N GLU A 45 -11.71 -10.78 -18.95
CA GLU A 45 -12.02 -9.53 -18.26
C GLU A 45 -12.38 -9.80 -16.81
N ILE A 46 -11.89 -8.93 -15.93
CA ILE A 46 -12.19 -8.93 -14.49
C ILE A 46 -12.95 -7.65 -14.17
N VAL A 47 -14.04 -7.79 -13.43
CA VAL A 47 -14.84 -6.66 -12.95
C VAL A 47 -14.59 -6.49 -11.46
N VAL A 48 -13.98 -5.35 -11.09
CA VAL A 48 -13.87 -4.90 -9.70
C VAL A 48 -15.05 -3.97 -9.41
N SER A 49 -15.92 -4.39 -8.50
CA SER A 49 -17.17 -3.71 -8.13
C SER A 49 -17.10 -2.96 -6.80
N ALA A 50 -16.09 -3.26 -5.97
CA ALA A 50 -15.80 -2.52 -4.75
C ALA A 50 -14.31 -2.64 -4.40
N VAL A 51 -13.80 -1.63 -3.72
CA VAL A 51 -12.46 -1.60 -3.10
C VAL A 51 -12.59 -1.27 -1.61
N PRO A 52 -11.59 -1.58 -0.77
CA PRO A 52 -11.61 -1.23 0.64
C PRO A 52 -11.84 0.26 0.87
N ALA A 53 -12.69 0.60 1.85
CA ALA A 53 -13.12 1.98 2.09
C ALA A 53 -11.99 2.94 2.47
N VAL A 54 -10.86 2.42 2.95
CA VAL A 54 -9.63 3.20 3.22
C VAL A 54 -9.07 3.87 1.95
N PHE A 55 -9.53 3.46 0.77
CA PHE A 55 -9.09 3.96 -0.53
C PHE A 55 -10.09 4.87 -1.25
N ASP A 56 -11.30 5.02 -0.71
CA ASP A 56 -12.48 5.62 -1.39
C ASP A 56 -12.30 7.08 -1.83
N SER A 57 -11.43 7.84 -1.15
CA SER A 57 -11.17 9.25 -1.47
C SER A 57 -9.82 9.51 -2.16
N THR A 58 -8.99 8.48 -2.32
CA THR A 58 -7.55 8.67 -2.59
C THR A 58 -7.00 7.84 -3.75
N LEU A 59 -7.65 6.73 -4.11
CA LEU A 59 -7.20 5.91 -5.23
C LEU A 59 -8.04 6.15 -6.48
N ASP A 60 -7.37 6.63 -7.53
CA ASP A 60 -7.94 6.68 -8.88
C ASP A 60 -8.23 5.26 -9.38
N PRO A 61 -9.38 4.99 -10.03
CA PRO A 61 -9.66 3.69 -10.64
C PRO A 61 -8.58 3.20 -11.62
N GLU A 62 -7.87 4.11 -12.30
CA GLU A 62 -6.73 3.78 -13.17
C GLU A 62 -5.58 3.19 -12.36
N LEU A 63 -5.29 3.78 -11.20
CA LEU A 63 -4.24 3.30 -10.32
C LEU A 63 -4.57 1.91 -9.75
N ILE A 64 -5.81 1.68 -9.32
CA ILE A 64 -6.24 0.36 -8.85
C ILE A 64 -6.06 -0.68 -9.96
N ARG A 65 -6.36 -0.32 -11.21
CA ARG A 65 -6.16 -1.20 -12.36
C ARG A 65 -4.67 -1.50 -12.58
N ASP A 66 -3.81 -0.49 -12.46
CA ASP A 66 -2.37 -0.65 -12.66
C ASP A 66 -1.77 -1.58 -11.59
N VAL A 67 -2.11 -1.40 -10.31
CA VAL A 67 -1.59 -2.25 -9.22
C VAL A 67 -2.16 -3.67 -9.28
N LEU A 68 -3.44 -3.83 -9.64
CA LEU A 68 -3.98 -5.17 -9.89
C LEU A 68 -3.40 -5.82 -11.17
N GLY A 69 -2.97 -5.01 -12.14
CA GLY A 69 -2.25 -5.48 -13.32
C GLY A 69 -0.86 -6.01 -12.95
N SER A 70 -0.08 -5.23 -12.18
CA SER A 70 1.26 -5.64 -11.74
C SER A 70 1.22 -6.89 -10.88
N LEU A 71 0.22 -7.02 -9.99
CA LEU A 71 -0.04 -8.24 -9.20
C LEU A 71 -0.06 -9.50 -10.08
N VAL A 72 -0.74 -9.42 -11.22
CA VAL A 72 -0.93 -10.58 -12.10
C VAL A 72 0.30 -10.86 -12.95
N ASP A 73 1.01 -9.80 -13.35
CA ASP A 73 2.28 -9.92 -14.07
C ASP A 73 3.34 -10.58 -13.18
N GLU A 74 3.44 -10.18 -11.90
CA GLU A 74 4.35 -10.76 -10.91
C GLU A 74 3.99 -12.21 -10.58
N ALA A 75 2.71 -12.50 -10.34
CA ALA A 75 2.23 -13.86 -10.14
C ALA A 75 2.52 -14.77 -11.36
N SER A 76 2.51 -14.21 -12.57
CA SER A 76 2.82 -14.95 -13.80
C SER A 76 4.31 -15.23 -14.00
N ALA A 77 5.18 -14.40 -13.42
CA ALA A 77 6.62 -14.37 -13.66
C ALA A 77 7.43 -15.20 -12.64
N ASP A 78 7.11 -15.12 -11.35
CA ASP A 78 8.03 -15.56 -10.29
C ASP A 78 7.59 -16.80 -9.49
N ASP A 79 6.48 -17.47 -9.85
CA ASP A 79 5.92 -18.63 -9.10
C ASP A 79 5.78 -18.32 -7.58
N ALA A 80 5.64 -17.02 -7.26
CA ALA A 80 5.64 -16.50 -5.92
C ALA A 80 4.36 -16.93 -5.18
N PRO A 81 4.43 -17.21 -3.87
CA PRO A 81 3.25 -17.55 -3.10
C PRO A 81 2.25 -16.39 -3.15
N VAL A 82 1.00 -16.70 -3.45
CA VAL A 82 -0.15 -15.78 -3.55
C VAL A 82 -0.16 -14.73 -2.42
N ARG A 83 0.12 -15.16 -1.18
CA ARG A 83 0.18 -14.29 0.00
C ARG A 83 1.22 -13.16 -0.10
N GLY A 84 2.42 -13.45 -0.62
CA GLY A 84 3.47 -12.43 -0.74
C GLY A 84 3.09 -11.35 -1.75
N VAL A 85 2.49 -11.78 -2.86
CA VAL A 85 2.02 -10.89 -3.93
C VAL A 85 0.86 -10.00 -3.43
N VAL A 86 -0.01 -10.52 -2.56
CA VAL A 86 -1.06 -9.73 -1.87
C VAL A 86 -0.46 -8.75 -0.86
N ASP A 87 0.56 -9.14 -0.11
CA ASP A 87 1.25 -8.26 0.84
C ASP A 87 1.93 -7.08 0.10
N ASP A 88 2.53 -7.32 -1.07
CA ASP A 88 3.14 -6.29 -1.92
C ASP A 88 2.08 -5.33 -2.49
N LEU A 89 0.94 -5.84 -2.96
CA LEU A 89 -0.22 -5.04 -3.36
C LEU A 89 -0.70 -4.13 -2.22
N LEU A 90 -0.84 -4.67 -1.01
CA LEU A 90 -1.26 -3.88 0.15
C LEU A 90 -0.23 -2.80 0.51
N ALA A 91 1.06 -3.11 0.39
CA ALA A 91 2.14 -2.15 0.62
C ALA A 91 2.06 -0.96 -0.35
N ASP A 92 1.86 -1.22 -1.65
CA ASP A 92 1.68 -0.18 -2.67
C ASP A 92 0.45 0.68 -2.38
N LEU A 93 -0.70 0.03 -2.15
CA LEU A 93 -1.96 0.72 -1.87
C LEU A 93 -1.89 1.58 -0.60
N ALA A 94 -1.17 1.13 0.43
CA ALA A 94 -0.98 1.89 1.67
C ALA A 94 -0.09 3.13 1.48
N CYS A 95 0.82 3.12 0.51
CA CYS A 95 1.70 4.25 0.25
C CYS A 95 1.01 5.43 -0.46
N TYR A 96 0.00 5.18 -1.28
CA TYR A 96 -0.68 6.24 -2.03
C TYR A 96 -1.43 7.28 -1.19
N PRO A 97 -2.26 6.93 -0.20
CA PRO A 97 -2.94 7.90 0.65
C PRO A 97 -2.06 8.47 1.76
N SER A 98 -0.78 8.07 1.83
CA SER A 98 0.10 8.43 2.95
C SER A 98 0.43 9.93 2.97
N VAL A 99 0.68 10.45 4.18
CA VAL A 99 1.15 11.83 4.37
C VAL A 99 2.52 11.99 3.70
N THR A 100 2.63 12.94 2.78
CA THR A 100 3.87 13.19 2.03
C THR A 100 4.67 14.35 2.62
N GLY A 101 5.94 14.46 2.21
CA GLY A 101 6.82 15.54 2.64
C GLY A 101 6.23 16.92 2.39
N ASN A 102 6.38 17.82 3.36
CA ASN A 102 5.81 19.18 3.36
C ASN A 102 4.28 19.25 3.48
N THR A 103 3.60 18.15 3.83
CA THR A 103 2.17 18.21 4.20
C THR A 103 2.02 18.95 5.54
N SER A 104 1.28 20.05 5.54
CA SER A 104 0.95 20.79 6.76
C SER A 104 -0.07 20.01 7.59
N LEU A 105 0.27 19.72 8.84
CA LEU A 105 -0.61 19.05 9.79
C LEU A 105 -0.93 19.97 10.98
N THR A 106 -2.14 19.84 11.49
CA THR A 106 -2.54 20.44 12.77
C THR A 106 -2.03 19.58 13.93
N GLU A 107 -1.92 20.16 15.13
CA GLU A 107 -1.55 19.40 16.33
C GLU A 107 -2.49 18.21 16.57
N GLY A 108 -3.81 18.41 16.42
CA GLY A 108 -4.79 17.34 16.54
C GLY A 108 -4.53 16.18 15.58
N SER A 109 -4.33 16.48 14.29
CA SER A 109 -4.02 15.44 13.29
C SER A 109 -2.70 14.72 13.54
N ILE A 110 -1.72 15.36 14.19
CA ILE A 110 -0.46 14.71 14.57
C ILE A 110 -0.71 13.72 15.70
N VAL A 111 -1.48 14.12 16.73
CA VAL A 111 -1.85 13.24 17.85
C VAL A 111 -2.63 12.02 17.33
N ASP A 112 -3.61 12.23 16.45
CA ASP A 112 -4.39 11.14 15.87
C ASP A 112 -3.53 10.20 15.03
N LEU A 113 -2.57 10.73 14.26
CA LEU A 113 -1.63 9.93 13.47
C LEU A 113 -0.73 9.07 14.36
N LEU A 114 -0.23 9.62 15.45
CA LEU A 114 0.62 8.89 16.39
C LEU A 114 -0.17 7.81 17.15
N ALA A 115 -1.42 8.09 17.53
CA ALA A 115 -2.29 7.08 18.13
C ALA A 115 -2.58 5.92 17.15
N ALA A 116 -2.86 6.23 15.88
CA ALA A 116 -3.05 5.20 14.85
C ALA A 116 -1.78 4.37 14.61
N LEU A 117 -0.59 4.99 14.72
CA LEU A 117 0.68 4.29 14.67
C LEU A 117 0.83 3.32 15.85
N ASP A 118 0.53 3.76 17.07
CA ASP A 118 0.62 2.93 18.29
C ASP A 118 -0.32 1.72 18.25
N ASP A 119 -1.45 1.82 17.55
CA ASP A 119 -2.41 0.73 17.36
C ASP A 119 -1.97 -0.31 16.31
N CYS A 120 -0.91 -0.05 15.53
CA CYS A 120 -0.40 -1.00 14.54
C CYS A 120 0.31 -2.18 15.19
N GLU A 121 0.17 -3.38 14.62
CA GLU A 121 0.89 -4.58 15.10
C GLU A 121 2.42 -4.41 15.02
N ASN A 122 2.91 -3.75 13.97
CA ASN A 122 4.32 -3.39 13.82
C ASN A 122 4.47 -1.90 13.51
N PRO A 123 4.63 -1.03 14.52
CA PRO A 123 4.75 0.41 14.32
C PRO A 123 6.16 0.86 13.92
N TYR A 124 7.13 -0.05 13.85
CA TYR A 124 8.54 0.31 13.71
C TYR A 124 9.05 0.29 12.26
N ALA A 125 8.35 -0.40 11.37
CA ALA A 125 8.69 -0.50 9.96
C ALA A 125 7.45 -0.26 9.10
N CYS A 126 7.60 0.50 8.01
CA CYS A 126 6.56 0.57 7.00
C CYS A 126 6.46 -0.78 6.24
N PRO A 127 5.39 -1.00 5.46
CA PRO A 127 5.22 -2.22 4.67
C PRO A 127 6.41 -2.54 3.73
N HIS A 128 7.17 -1.52 3.32
CA HIS A 128 8.38 -1.65 2.49
C HIS A 128 9.69 -1.79 3.30
N GLY A 129 9.62 -1.89 4.62
CA GLY A 129 10.77 -2.09 5.50
C GLY A 129 11.55 -0.83 5.91
N ARG A 130 11.06 0.37 5.59
CA ARG A 130 11.70 1.61 6.08
C ARG A 130 11.37 1.84 7.56
N PRO A 131 12.34 2.26 8.38
CA PRO A 131 12.06 2.60 9.78
C PRO A 131 11.11 3.79 9.86
N VAL A 132 10.08 3.68 10.72
CA VAL A 132 9.09 4.73 10.94
C VAL A 132 9.52 5.67 12.07
N ILE A 133 10.13 5.11 13.12
CA ILE A 133 10.55 5.83 14.32
C ILE A 133 12.07 5.69 14.48
N ILE A 134 12.72 6.81 14.81
CA ILE A 134 14.10 6.85 15.30
C ILE A 134 14.09 7.49 16.69
N ALA A 135 14.90 6.98 17.61
CA ALA A 135 15.03 7.50 18.95
C ALA A 135 16.41 8.12 19.13
N PHE A 136 16.44 9.29 19.74
CA PHE A 136 17.65 9.96 20.19
C PHE A 136 17.50 10.19 21.69
N ASP A 137 18.44 9.69 22.48
CA ASP A 137 18.48 9.99 23.91
C ASP A 137 19.19 11.33 24.18
N ASP A 138 19.05 11.81 25.41
CA ASP A 138 19.59 13.11 25.82
C ASP A 138 21.12 13.18 25.67
N ASP A 139 21.82 12.06 25.88
CA ASP A 139 23.27 11.97 25.77
C ASP A 139 23.71 12.04 24.30
N GLU A 140 23.05 11.30 23.40
CA GLU A 140 23.31 11.36 21.96
C GLU A 140 23.04 12.76 21.40
N ILE A 141 21.96 13.40 21.85
CA ILE A 141 21.67 14.79 21.47
C ILE A 141 22.80 15.71 21.92
N ALA A 142 23.25 15.60 23.18
CA ALA A 142 24.34 16.41 23.73
C ALA A 142 25.66 16.22 22.95
N ASP A 143 26.02 14.97 22.64
CA ASP A 143 27.20 14.61 21.87
C ASP A 143 27.18 15.23 20.47
N ARG A 144 26.03 15.21 19.79
CA ARG A 144 25.85 15.81 18.46
C ARG A 144 26.01 17.34 18.44
N PHE A 145 25.86 18.02 19.58
CA PHE A 145 26.17 19.45 19.69
C PHE A 145 27.68 19.72 19.86
N GLU A 146 28.51 18.69 20.01
CA GLU A 146 29.98 18.75 20.08
C GLU A 146 30.50 19.77 21.12
N ARG A 147 29.75 19.95 22.23
CA ARG A 147 30.04 21.00 23.21
C ARG A 147 31.30 20.76 24.06
N ASP A 148 31.90 19.59 23.91
CA ASP A 148 33.11 19.16 24.63
C ASP A 148 34.41 19.36 23.83
N TYR A 149 34.40 20.14 22.76
CA TYR A 149 35.63 20.50 22.05
C TYR A 149 36.61 21.26 22.97
N PRO A 150 37.95 21.00 22.89
CA PRO A 150 38.95 21.67 23.72
C PRO A 150 38.88 23.20 23.57
N GLY A 151 38.23 23.87 24.53
CA GLY A 151 37.97 25.31 24.49
C GLY A 151 36.72 25.76 25.26
N HIS A 152 35.78 24.84 25.57
CA HIS A 152 34.51 25.16 26.24
C HIS A 152 34.46 24.91 27.76
N THR A 153 35.55 24.50 28.40
CA THR A 153 35.64 24.18 29.86
C THR A 153 35.47 25.38 30.82
N GLY A 154 34.94 26.51 30.34
CA GLY A 154 34.88 27.77 31.08
C GLY A 154 33.48 28.30 31.43
N ARG A 155 32.38 27.67 31.00
CA ARG A 155 31.03 28.18 31.31
C ARG A 155 30.05 27.11 31.77
N ARG A 156 30.09 26.83 33.08
CA ARG A 156 28.91 26.93 33.95
C ARG A 156 29.35 27.01 35.41
N ARG A 157 29.31 28.22 35.95
CA ARG A 157 28.93 28.49 37.34
C ARG A 157 27.73 29.41 37.24
N GLU A 158 26.56 28.88 37.55
CA GLU A 158 25.46 29.54 38.26
C GLU A 158 24.51 28.44 38.76
#